data_AF-A0A0S8CF48-F1
#
_entry.id   AF-A0A0S8CF48-F1
#
_cell.length_a   1.000
_cell.length_b   1.000
_cell.length_c   1.000
_cell.angle_alpha   90.00
_cell.angle_beta   90.00
_cell.angle_gamma   90.00
#
_symmetry.space_group_name_H-M   'P 1'
#
loop_
_entity.id
_entity.type
_entity.pdbx_description
1 polymer ?
#
loop_
_entity_poly.entity_id
_entity_poly.type
_entity_poly.pdbx_seq_one_letter_code
_entity_poly.pdbx_strand_id
1 'polypeptide(L)'
;MLQVHSKTHTPFIDFRTLKTRDIPHQHFAAEIHFEPPHEDTQRVWLTPADLAQARLAFHTDQPLSPAAQHILDYLKAHGPSPTKALTRSADTCTPEQVRSAVYRLVRIGIIERTNEGSKGTPAIYGLV
;
A
#
# COMPACT_ATOMS: atom_id res chain seq x y z
N MET A 1 20.37 -11.28 7.12
CA MET A 1 20.05 -12.14 5.95
C MET A 1 18.77 -11.65 5.34
N LEU A 2 18.74 -11.41 4.03
CA LEU A 2 17.61 -10.87 3.29
C LEU A 2 16.98 -12.00 2.46
N GLN A 3 15.67 -12.19 2.58
CA GLN A 3 14.86 -13.01 1.70
C GLN A 3 14.29 -12.10 0.62
N VAL A 4 14.45 -12.52 -0.63
CA VAL A 4 13.92 -11.83 -1.80
C VAL A 4 12.82 -12.71 -2.37
N HIS A 5 11.62 -12.18 -2.52
CA HIS A 5 10.47 -12.91 -3.06
C HIS A 5 9.90 -12.13 -4.24
N SER A 6 9.84 -12.76 -5.41
CA SER A 6 9.13 -12.26 -6.57
C SER A 6 7.93 -13.18 -6.84
N LYS A 7 6.77 -12.62 -7.17
CA LYS A 7 5.59 -13.42 -7.54
C LYS A 7 5.35 -13.25 -9.03
N THR A 8 4.96 -14.33 -9.70
CA THR A 8 4.82 -14.39 -11.17
C THR A 8 3.86 -13.36 -11.77
N HIS A 9 2.96 -12.80 -10.95
CA HIS A 9 1.96 -11.82 -11.37
C HIS A 9 2.13 -10.47 -10.70
N THR A 10 3.31 -10.12 -10.21
CA THR A 10 3.56 -8.79 -9.64
C THR A 10 4.91 -8.26 -10.13
N PRO A 11 5.00 -6.98 -10.51
CA PRO A 11 6.28 -6.33 -10.81
C PRO A 11 7.07 -6.03 -9.53
N PHE A 12 6.48 -6.27 -8.35
CA PHE A 12 7.14 -6.02 -7.07
C PHE A 12 8.03 -7.18 -6.63
N ILE A 13 9.21 -6.82 -6.17
CA ILE A 13 10.10 -7.71 -5.44
C ILE A 13 9.94 -7.39 -3.96
N ASP A 14 9.42 -8.35 -3.20
CA ASP A 14 9.25 -8.25 -1.76
C ASP A 14 10.58 -8.61 -1.08
N PHE A 15 11.12 -7.69 -0.29
CA PHE A 15 12.30 -7.93 0.54
C PHE A 15 11.89 -8.15 2.00
N ARG A 16 12.41 -9.20 2.63
CA ARG A 16 12.13 -9.54 4.03
C ARG A 16 13.40 -9.90 4.78
N THR A 17 13.62 -9.35 5.97
CA THR A 17 14.74 -9.73 6.84
C THR A 17 14.45 -11.06 7.56
N LEU A 18 15.36 -12.03 7.48
CA LEU A 18 15.17 -13.40 8.00
C LEU A 18 15.73 -13.64 9.41
N LYS A 19 16.57 -12.75 9.95
CA LYS A 19 17.43 -13.08 11.12
C LYS A 19 17.59 -11.97 12.16
N THR A 20 16.59 -11.12 12.35
CA THR A 20 16.61 -10.15 13.44
C THR A 20 15.25 -10.17 14.11
N ARG A 21 15.20 -10.66 15.35
CA ARG A 21 13.98 -10.74 16.16
C ARG A 21 13.41 -9.35 16.48
N ASP A 22 14.23 -8.31 16.35
CA ASP A 22 13.93 -6.97 16.87
C ASP A 22 14.00 -5.85 15.81
N ILE A 23 14.07 -6.16 14.51
CA ILE A 23 14.03 -5.11 13.47
C ILE A 23 12.62 -5.09 12.84
N PRO A 24 11.89 -3.96 12.95
CA PRO A 24 10.59 -3.82 12.30
C PRO A 24 10.74 -4.02 10.79
N HIS A 25 9.74 -4.65 10.18
CA HIS A 25 9.71 -4.86 8.75
C HIS A 25 9.77 -3.49 8.05
N GLN A 26 10.80 -3.26 7.23
CA GLN A 26 10.86 -2.10 6.37
C GLN A 26 10.31 -2.46 5.01
N HIS A 27 9.23 -1.78 4.64
CA HIS A 27 8.72 -1.81 3.28
C HIS A 27 9.35 -0.65 2.51
N PHE A 28 9.93 -0.94 1.35
CA PHE A 28 10.40 0.08 0.41
C PHE A 28 9.99 -0.32 -1.00
N ALA A 29 9.83 0.67 -1.88
CA ALA A 29 9.68 0.46 -3.31
C ALA A 29 10.85 1.13 -4.03
N ALA A 30 11.23 0.54 -5.16
CA ALA A 30 12.18 1.12 -6.09
C ALA A 30 11.68 0.91 -7.51
N GLU A 31 11.91 1.91 -8.36
CA GLU A 31 11.72 1.80 -9.79
C GLU A 31 13.01 1.28 -10.41
N ILE A 32 12.89 0.28 -11.28
CA ILE A 32 14.01 -0.30 -12.01
C ILE A 32 14.12 0.33 -13.39
N HIS A 33 15.31 0.81 -13.71
CA HIS A 33 15.61 1.40 -15.00
C HIS A 33 16.54 0.47 -15.78
N PHE A 34 16.22 0.27 -17.05
CA PHE A 34 17.03 -0.50 -17.98
C PHE A 34 17.54 0.44 -19.06
N GLU A 35 18.86 0.55 -19.21
CA GLU A 35 19.43 1.18 -20.39
C GLU A 35 19.35 0.21 -21.57
N PRO A 36 19.01 0.68 -22.79
CA PRO A 36 19.20 -0.10 -23.99
C PRO A 36 20.66 -0.59 -24.06
N PRO A 37 20.91 -1.86 -24.44
CA PRO A 37 22.26 -2.39 -24.48
C PRO A 37 23.12 -1.59 -25.46
N HIS A 38 24.30 -1.17 -25.00
CA HIS A 38 25.35 -0.59 -25.85
C HIS A 38 26.61 -1.45 -25.66
N GLU A 39 27.13 -2.01 -26.75
CA GLU A 39 28.40 -2.76 -26.77
C GLU A 39 28.51 -3.83 -25.67
N ASP A 40 27.55 -4.77 -25.64
CA ASP A 40 27.50 -5.91 -24.69
C ASP A 40 27.38 -5.55 -23.20
N THR A 41 27.18 -4.28 -22.86
CA THR A 41 26.89 -3.87 -21.49
C THR A 41 25.43 -3.42 -21.35
N GLN A 42 24.72 -4.07 -20.43
CA GLN A 42 23.39 -3.64 -19.99
C GLN A 42 23.55 -2.97 -18.62
N ARG A 43 23.23 -1.67 -18.55
CA ARG A 43 23.17 -0.98 -17.26
C ARG A 43 21.76 -1.11 -16.67
N VAL A 44 21.75 -1.42 -15.38
CA VAL A 44 20.55 -1.50 -14.55
C VAL A 44 20.80 -0.69 -13.29
N TRP A 45 19.87 0.19 -12.95
CA TRP A 45 19.90 0.92 -11.68
C TRP A 45 18.51 1.00 -11.07
N LEU A 46 18.49 1.34 -9.77
CA LEU A 46 17.28 1.48 -8.98
C LEU A 46 17.16 2.92 -8.49
N THR A 47 15.98 3.50 -8.58
CA THR A 47 15.65 4.76 -7.90
C THR A 47 14.59 4.51 -6.82
N PRO A 48 14.67 5.18 -5.65
CA PRO A 48 13.59 5.09 -4.67
C PRO A 48 12.24 5.47 -5.28
N ALA A 49 11.19 4.72 -4.95
CA ALA A 49 9.84 4.99 -5.40
C ALA A 49 8.89 5.08 -4.21
N ASP A 50 7.80 5.84 -4.37
CA ASP A 50 6.70 5.88 -3.42
C ASP A 50 5.97 4.51 -3.47
N LEU A 51 6.06 3.76 -2.37
CA LEU A 51 5.47 2.43 -2.26
C LEU A 51 3.94 2.45 -2.41
N ALA A 52 3.27 3.48 -1.90
CA ALA A 52 1.83 3.60 -1.98
C ALA A 52 1.41 3.88 -3.42
N GLN A 53 2.10 4.79 -4.12
CA GLN A 53 1.84 5.05 -5.54
C GLN A 53 2.14 3.84 -6.42
N ALA A 54 3.26 3.16 -6.19
CA ALA A 54 3.63 1.97 -6.93
C ALA A 54 2.54 0.89 -6.80
N ARG A 55 2.11 0.60 -5.57
CA ARG A 55 1.00 -0.34 -5.30
C ARG A 55 -0.30 0.05 -5.98
N LEU A 56 -0.62 1.35 -6.00
CA LEU A 56 -1.79 1.89 -6.70
C LEU A 56 -1.71 1.66 -8.22
N ALA A 57 -0.55 1.95 -8.81
CA ALA A 57 -0.30 1.80 -10.24
C ALA A 57 -0.34 0.33 -10.69
N PHE A 58 0.06 -0.62 -9.84
CA PHE A 58 -0.02 -2.04 -10.16
C PHE A 58 -1.45 -2.59 -10.13
N HIS A 59 -2.33 -2.03 -9.31
CA HIS A 59 -3.73 -2.43 -9.27
C HIS A 59 -4.59 -1.81 -10.38
N THR A 60 -3.98 -1.23 -11.41
CA THR A 60 -4.67 -0.57 -12.54
C THR A 60 -5.58 -1.48 -13.36
N ASP A 61 -5.34 -2.80 -13.39
CA ASP A 61 -6.27 -3.76 -14.02
C ASP A 61 -7.64 -3.85 -13.31
N GLN A 62 -7.73 -3.35 -12.08
CA GLN A 62 -9.00 -3.17 -11.38
C GLN A 62 -9.07 -1.76 -10.79
N PRO A 63 -9.70 -0.79 -11.48
CA PRO A 63 -9.81 0.56 -10.98
C PRO A 63 -10.32 0.57 -9.53
N LEU A 64 -9.79 1.51 -8.75
CA LEU A 64 -10.29 1.73 -7.40
C LEU A 64 -11.78 2.03 -7.48
N SER A 65 -12.55 1.43 -6.57
CA SER A 65 -13.96 1.79 -6.45
C SER A 65 -14.07 3.25 -6.00
N PRO A 66 -15.17 3.95 -6.31
CA PRO A 66 -15.40 5.31 -5.83
C PRO A 66 -15.21 5.45 -4.30
N ALA A 67 -15.66 4.44 -3.55
CA ALA A 67 -15.46 4.37 -2.09
C ALA A 67 -13.98 4.31 -1.69
N ALA A 68 -13.16 3.53 -2.41
CA ALA A 68 -11.73 3.42 -2.14
C ALA A 68 -11.01 4.73 -2.45
N GLN A 69 -11.32 5.36 -3.59
CA GLN A 69 -10.76 6.67 -3.95
C GLN A 69 -11.11 7.73 -2.89
N HIS A 70 -12.39 7.79 -2.50
CA HIS A 70 -12.86 8.70 -1.47
C HIS A 70 -12.12 8.51 -0.13
N ILE A 71 -11.90 7.27 0.31
CA ILE A 71 -11.15 6.99 1.53
C ILE A 71 -9.72 7.55 1.45
N LEU A 72 -9.05 7.36 0.30
CA LEU A 72 -7.69 7.87 0.11
C LEU A 72 -7.65 9.39 0.13
N ASP A 73 -8.59 10.05 -0.54
CA ASP A 73 -8.68 11.51 -0.56
C ASP A 73 -8.97 12.07 0.83
N TYR A 74 -9.86 11.40 1.58
CA TYR A 74 -10.15 11.76 2.97
C TYR A 74 -8.93 11.63 3.88
N LEU A 75 -8.21 10.51 3.81
CA LEU A 75 -7.01 10.25 4.62
C LEU A 75 -5.86 11.19 4.26
N LYS A 76 -5.72 11.56 2.98
CA LYS A 76 -4.76 12.59 2.55
C LYS A 76 -5.07 13.96 3.16
N ALA A 77 -6.34 14.33 3.21
CA ALA A 77 -6.76 15.64 3.71
C ALA A 77 -6.77 15.73 5.25
N HIS A 78 -7.14 14.65 5.95
CA HIS A 78 -7.40 14.67 7.40
C HIS A 78 -6.42 13.85 8.23
N GLY A 79 -5.56 13.06 7.59
CA GLY A 79 -4.65 12.14 8.27
C GLY A 79 -5.36 10.88 8.81
N PRO A 80 -4.68 10.12 9.70
CA PRO A 80 -5.18 8.86 10.22
C PRO A 80 -6.55 9.00 10.90
N SER A 81 -7.53 8.20 10.49
CA SER A 81 -8.92 8.40 10.86
C SER A 81 -9.63 7.08 11.20
N PRO A 82 -10.60 7.10 12.13
CA PRO A 82 -11.36 5.89 12.47
C PRO A 82 -12.32 5.50 11.34
N THR A 83 -12.62 4.20 11.20
CA THR A 83 -13.56 3.71 10.17
C THR A 83 -14.90 4.44 10.18
N LYS A 84 -15.41 4.81 11.36
CA LYS A 84 -16.67 5.55 11.50
C LYS A 84 -16.61 6.94 10.85
N ALA A 85 -15.47 7.63 10.92
CA ALA A 85 -15.29 8.91 10.25
C ALA A 85 -15.28 8.73 8.73
N LEU A 86 -14.53 7.75 8.22
CA LEU A 86 -14.48 7.41 6.79
C LEU A 86 -15.87 7.08 6.23
N THR A 87 -16.66 6.32 6.98
CA THR A 87 -18.05 5.99 6.60
C THR A 87 -18.96 7.22 6.59
N ARG A 88 -18.80 8.13 7.56
CA ARG A 88 -19.65 9.32 7.67
C ARG A 88 -19.35 10.36 6.60
N SER A 89 -18.10 10.47 6.14
CA SER A 89 -17.71 11.40 5.08
C SER A 89 -18.16 10.98 3.69
N ALA A 90 -18.45 9.69 3.49
CA ALA A 90 -18.75 9.14 2.18
C ALA A 90 -20.26 9.23 1.88
N ASP A 91 -20.77 10.44 1.61
CA ASP A 91 -22.20 10.68 1.34
C ASP A 91 -22.76 9.86 0.17
N THR A 92 -21.89 9.44 -0.76
CA THR A 92 -22.24 8.67 -1.97
C THR A 92 -22.08 7.16 -1.83
N CYS A 93 -21.55 6.65 -0.71
CA CYS A 93 -21.24 5.23 -0.53
C CYS A 93 -21.98 4.64 0.66
N THR A 94 -22.39 3.37 0.56
CA THR A 94 -22.97 2.68 1.72
C THR A 94 -21.88 2.31 2.74
N PRO A 95 -22.23 2.18 4.03
CA PRO A 95 -21.30 1.71 5.06
C PRO A 95 -20.58 0.40 4.70
N GLU A 96 -21.27 -0.53 4.06
CA GLU A 96 -20.75 -1.82 3.60
C GLU A 96 -19.69 -1.64 2.50
N GLN A 97 -19.93 -0.74 1.55
CA GLN A 97 -18.97 -0.42 0.48
C GLN A 97 -17.70 0.20 1.06
N VAL A 98 -17.83 1.11 2.03
CA VAL A 98 -16.68 1.74 2.72
C VAL A 98 -15.86 0.68 3.46
N ARG A 99 -16.50 -0.22 4.22
CA ARG A 99 -15.78 -1.30 4.93
C ARG A 99 -15.05 -2.24 3.97
N SER A 100 -15.73 -2.65 2.89
CA SER A 100 -15.12 -3.49 1.85
C SER A 100 -13.91 -2.81 1.21
N ALA A 101 -14.03 -1.51 0.91
CA ALA A 101 -12.94 -0.70 0.37
C ALA A 101 -11.77 -0.57 1.35
N VAL A 102 -12.02 -0.32 2.65
CA VAL A 102 -10.96 -0.32 3.68
C VAL A 102 -10.22 -1.66 3.70
N TYR A 103 -10.94 -2.78 3.74
CA TYR A 103 -10.28 -4.10 3.75
C TYR A 103 -9.49 -4.36 2.47
N ARG A 104 -10.01 -3.94 1.31
CA ARG A 104 -9.26 -4.03 0.04
C ARG A 104 -7.98 -3.20 0.11
N LEU A 105 -8.04 -1.95 0.56
CA LEU A 105 -6.90 -1.03 0.68
C LEU A 105 -5.84 -1.52 1.68
N VAL A 106 -6.27 -2.10 2.80
CA VAL A 106 -5.37 -2.76 3.77
C VAL A 106 -4.71 -3.98 3.15
N ARG A 107 -5.48 -4.84 2.48
CA ARG A 107 -4.96 -6.06 1.84
C ARG A 107 -3.90 -5.77 0.78
N ILE A 108 -4.06 -4.66 0.05
CA ILE A 108 -3.09 -4.22 -0.96
C ILE A 108 -2.01 -3.28 -0.39
N GLY A 109 -2.04 -3.02 0.92
CA GLY A 109 -0.99 -2.27 1.62
C GLY A 109 -0.92 -0.79 1.27
N ILE A 110 -2.03 -0.16 0.90
CA ILE A 110 -2.08 1.30 0.67
C ILE A 110 -2.40 2.04 1.97
N ILE A 111 -3.18 1.41 2.85
CA ILE A 111 -3.49 1.92 4.18
C ILE A 111 -3.14 0.87 5.22
N GLU A 112 -2.81 1.30 6.42
CA GLU A 112 -2.56 0.42 7.56
C GLU A 112 -3.28 0.89 8.81
N ARG A 113 -3.45 -0.03 9.76
CA ARG A 113 -4.01 0.31 11.06
C ARG A 113 -2.91 0.92 11.93
N THR A 114 -3.09 2.17 12.36
CA THR A 114 -2.07 2.92 13.11
C THR A 114 -2.18 2.76 14.62
N ASN A 115 -3.29 2.20 15.13
CA ASN A 115 -3.50 1.98 16.56
C ASN A 115 -3.49 0.49 16.94
N GLU A 116 -2.96 0.20 18.12
CA GLU A 116 -3.06 -1.14 18.71
C GLU A 116 -4.52 -1.52 18.93
N GLY A 117 -4.89 -2.74 18.53
CA GLY A 117 -6.25 -3.23 18.61
C GLY A 117 -6.55 -3.85 19.97
N SER A 118 -7.51 -3.28 20.71
CA SER A 118 -8.16 -3.94 21.84
C SER A 118 -9.67 -4.08 21.59
N LYS A 119 -10.30 -5.05 22.27
CA LYS A 119 -11.74 -5.29 22.15
C LYS A 119 -12.51 -4.01 22.52
N GLY A 120 -13.26 -3.46 21.58
CA GLY A 120 -14.06 -2.24 21.76
C GLY A 120 -13.40 -0.95 21.27
N THR A 121 -12.09 -0.96 20.96
CA THR A 121 -11.40 0.23 20.44
C THR A 121 -11.62 0.35 18.92
N PRO A 122 -12.08 1.51 18.41
CA PRO A 122 -12.26 1.71 16.98
C PRO A 122 -10.91 1.60 16.25
N ALA A 123 -10.90 0.94 15.09
CA ALA A 123 -9.72 0.87 14.24
C ALA A 123 -9.47 2.23 13.57
N ILE A 124 -8.25 2.73 13.71
CA ILE A 124 -7.77 3.96 13.07
C ILE A 124 -6.88 3.53 11.91
N TYR A 125 -7.18 4.04 10.72
CA TYR A 125 -6.43 3.74 9.50
C TYR A 125 -5.72 4.98 9.00
N GLY A 126 -4.47 4.83 8.57
CA GLY A 126 -3.64 5.86 7.94
C GLY A 126 -3.06 5.37 6.63
N LEU A 127 -2.58 6.31 5.81
CA LEU A 127 -1.75 5.97 4.64
C LEU A 127 -0.43 5.37 5.13
N VAL A 128 0.07 4.37 4.39
CA VAL A 128 1.40 3.78 4.58
C VAL A 128 2.48 4.74 4.09
#